data_AF-X1ERG2-F1
#
_entry.id   AF-X1ERG2-F1
#
_cell.length_a   1.000
_cell.length_b   1.000
_cell.length_c   1.000
_cell.angle_alpha   90.00
_cell.angle_beta   90.00
_cell.angle_gamma   90.00
#
_symmetry.space_group_name_H-M   'P 1'
#
loop_
_entity.id
_entity.type
_entity.pdbx_description
1 polymer ?
#
loop_
_entity_poly.entity_id
_entity_poly.type
_entity_poly.pdbx_seq_one_letter_code
_entity_poly.pdbx_strand_id
1 'polypeptide(L)' 'TKETDEILKLMHKIEKIRNIGLVGHIDHGKTTLSDSLLSEAGLLSHDLAGEARVLDYLEEEQRRGITMKSTNISLY' A
#
# COMPACT_ATOMS: atom_id res chain seq x y z
N THR A 1 16.88 11.47 8.41
CA THR A 1 17.50 11.26 7.08
C THR A 1 16.97 12.32 6.13
N LYS A 2 17.67 12.66 5.04
CA LYS A 2 17.23 13.70 4.09
C LYS A 2 15.76 13.51 3.61
N GLU A 3 15.31 12.27 3.45
CA GLU A 3 13.92 11.93 3.11
C GLU A 3 12.90 12.37 4.16
N THR A 4 13.17 12.19 5.46
CA THR A 4 12.22 12.55 6.52
C THR A 4 11.92 14.05 6.52
N ASP A 5 12.93 14.88 6.26
CA ASP A 5 12.78 16.33 6.20
C ASP A 5 11.96 16.78 4.98
N GLU A 6 12.07 16.06 3.86
CA GLU A 6 11.26 16.31 2.66
C GLU A 6 9.81 15.90 2.87
N ILE A 7 9.55 14.74 3.48
CA ILE A 7 8.21 14.28 3.84
C ILE A 7 7.55 15.30 4.77
N LEU A 8 8.25 15.79 5.80
CA LEU A 8 7.73 16.82 6.70
C LEU A 8 7.32 18.10 5.95
N LYS A 9 8.09 18.53 4.95
CA LYS A 9 7.71 19.69 4.11
C LYS A 9 6.46 19.40 3.26
N LEU A 10 6.32 18.19 2.73
CA LEU A 10 5.15 17.78 1.96
C LEU A 10 3.89 17.68 2.82
N MET A 11 4.01 17.21 4.07
CA MET A 11 2.90 17.10 5.02
C MET A 11 2.20 18.43 5.32
N HIS A 12 2.89 19.56 5.16
CA HIS A 12 2.29 20.90 5.34
C HIS A 12 1.42 21.36 4.16
N LYS A 13 1.47 20.68 3.00
CA LYS A 13 0.68 20.99 1.80
C LYS A 13 -0.58 20.14 1.73
N ILE A 14 -1.45 20.29 2.74
CA ILE A 14 -2.64 19.45 2.96
C ILE A 14 -3.53 19.36 1.72
N GLU A 15 -3.65 20.44 0.94
CA GLU A 15 -4.44 20.51 -0.28
C GLU A 15 -3.99 19.51 -1.36
N LYS A 16 -2.75 19.05 -1.29
CA LYS A 16 -2.15 18.06 -2.22
C LYS A 16 -2.18 16.63 -1.69
N ILE A 17 -2.56 16.43 -0.43
CA ILE A 17 -2.64 15.10 0.18
C ILE A 17 -3.96 14.42 -0.23
N ARG A 18 -3.91 13.14 -0.57
CA ARG A 18 -5.07 12.31 -0.91
C ARG A 18 -5.05 11.05 -0.07
N ASN A 19 -5.99 10.96 0.86
CA ASN A 19 -6.22 9.76 1.65
C ASN A 19 -7.18 8.86 0.88
N ILE A 20 -6.72 7.68 0.49
CA ILE A 20 -7.50 6.71 -0.29
C ILE A 20 -7.55 5.40 0.51
N GLY A 21 -8.75 4.80 0.58
CA GLY A 21 -8.95 3.48 1.17
C GLY A 21 -9.49 2.51 0.14
N LEU A 22 -8.97 1.28 0.13
CA LEU A 22 -9.48 0.19 -0.69
C LEU A 22 -10.47 -0.64 0.11
N VAL A 23 -11.70 -0.78 -0.39
CA VAL A 23 -12.79 -1.54 0.25
C VAL A 23 -13.46 -2.42 -0.78
N GLY A 24 -13.89 -3.61 -0.37
CA GLY A 24 -14.49 -4.59 -1.28
C GLY A 24 -14.54 -5.99 -0.68
N HIS A 25 -15.29 -6.88 -1.33
CA HIS A 25 -15.50 -8.24 -0.87
C HIS A 25 -14.22 -9.10 -0.98
N ILE A 26 -14.19 -10.24 -0.26
CA ILE A 26 -13.10 -11.22 -0.35
C ILE A 26 -12.94 -11.65 -1.83
N ASP A 27 -11.70 -11.91 -2.25
CA ASP A 27 -11.33 -12.29 -3.63
C ASP A 27 -11.63 -11.25 -4.74
N HIS A 28 -11.88 -9.99 -4.40
CA HIS A 28 -12.07 -8.91 -5.38
C HIS A 28 -10.77 -8.15 -5.74
N GLY A 29 -9.59 -8.74 -5.51
CA GLY A 29 -8.31 -8.18 -5.98
C GLY A 29 -7.86 -6.88 -5.31
N LYS A 30 -8.34 -6.57 -4.10
CA LYS A 30 -7.94 -5.36 -3.35
C LYS A 30 -6.43 -5.32 -3.07
N THR A 31 -5.88 -6.42 -2.55
CA THR A 31 -4.46 -6.51 -2.23
C THR A 31 -3.61 -6.48 -3.50
N THR A 32 -4.10 -7.09 -4.59
CA THR A 32 -3.46 -7.01 -5.91
C THR A 32 -3.40 -5.58 -6.41
N LEU A 33 -4.49 -4.81 -6.27
CA LEU A 33 -4.52 -3.41 -6.66
C LEU A 33 -3.55 -2.57 -5.82
N SER A 34 -3.47 -2.79 -4.50
CA SER A 34 -2.49 -2.08 -3.67
C SER A 34 -1.04 -2.41 -4.05
N ASP A 35 -0.75 -3.66 -4.39
CA ASP A 35 0.59 -4.06 -4.84
C ASP A 35 0.95 -3.41 -6.19
N SER A 36 0.00 -3.32 -7.11
CA SER A 36 0.19 -2.57 -8.37
C SER A 36 0.53 -1.10 -8.10
N LEU A 37 -0.18 -0.44 -7.17
CA LEU A 37 0.11 0.95 -6.80
C LEU A 37 1.50 1.10 -6.17
N LEU A 38 1.90 0.15 -5.33
CA LEU A 38 3.25 0.12 -4.74
C LEU A 38 4.34 -0.08 -5.81
N SER A 39 4.06 -0.94 -6.80
CA SER A 39 4.98 -1.19 -7.90
C SER A 39 5.18 0.05 -8.77
N GLU A 40 4.09 0.72 -9.14
CA GLU A 40 4.14 1.97 -9.91
C GLU A 40 4.84 3.11 -9.14
N ALA A 41 4.76 3.10 -7.80
CA ALA A 41 5.49 4.03 -6.95
C ALA A 41 6.98 3.65 -6.77
N GLY A 42 7.45 2.55 -7.36
CA GLY A 42 8.82 2.06 -7.22
C GLY A 42 9.16 1.46 -5.85
N LEU A 43 8.14 1.19 -5.02
CA LEU A 43 8.29 0.60 -3.67
C LEU A 43 8.23 -0.93 -3.70
N LEU A 44 7.77 -1.52 -4.80
CA LEU A 44 7.71 -2.97 -5.03
C LEU A 44 8.20 -3.28 -6.45
N SER A 45 8.84 -4.43 -6.66
CA SER A 45 9.17 -4.88 -8.02
C SER A 45 7.90 -5.27 -8.77
N HIS A 46 7.82 -4.97 -10.07
CA HIS A 46 6.72 -5.41 -10.93
C HIS A 46 6.53 -6.92 -10.91
N ASP A 47 7.62 -7.68 -10.83
CA ASP A 47 7.58 -9.15 -10.80
C ASP A 47 6.97 -9.69 -9.50
N LEU A 48 6.99 -8.89 -8.42
CA LEU A 48 6.45 -9.26 -7.11
C LEU A 48 5.04 -8.70 -6.87
N ALA A 49 4.54 -7.85 -7.78
CA ALA A 49 3.26 -7.18 -7.62
C ALA A 49 2.10 -8.18 -7.71
N GLY A 50 1.31 -8.30 -6.65
CA GLY A 50 0.16 -9.19 -6.55
C GLY A 50 0.47 -10.55 -5.91
N GLU A 51 1.75 -10.96 -5.92
CA GLU A 51 2.24 -12.15 -5.21
C GLU A 51 2.69 -11.80 -3.78
N ALA A 52 3.41 -10.69 -3.63
CA ALA A 52 3.98 -10.28 -2.34
C ALA A 52 2.92 -9.91 -1.31
N ARG A 53 1.78 -9.32 -1.75
CA ARG A 53 0.66 -8.91 -0.89
C ARG A 53 1.15 -8.11 0.31
N VAL A 54 1.91 -7.05 0.04
CA VAL A 54 2.77 -6.38 1.02
C VAL A 54 1.97 -5.84 2.22
N LEU A 55 0.71 -5.47 1.99
CA LEU A 55 -0.17 -4.94 3.03
C LEU A 55 -0.79 -6.01 3.95
N ASP A 56 -0.82 -7.27 3.49
CA ASP A 56 -1.27 -8.44 4.26
C ASP A 56 -0.07 -8.98 5.06
N TYR A 57 0.27 -8.32 6.16
CA TYR A 57 1.50 -8.58 6.92
C TYR A 57 1.37 -9.74 7.92
N LEU A 58 0.15 -10.18 8.23
CA LEU A 58 -0.05 -11.35 9.10
C LEU A 58 0.13 -12.64 8.29
N GLU A 59 0.84 -13.61 8.85
CA GLU A 59 1.02 -14.93 8.21
C GLU A 59 -0.31 -15.59 7.84
N GLU A 60 -1.32 -15.47 8.70
CA GLU A 60 -2.67 -15.99 8.44
C GLU A 60 -3.39 -15.24 7.31
N GLU A 61 -3.11 -13.95 7.08
CA GLU A 61 -3.63 -13.19 5.95
C GLU A 61 -3.03 -13.70 4.64
N GLN A 62 -1.71 -13.88 4.59
CA GLN A 62 -1.00 -14.40 3.42
C GLN A 62 -1.44 -15.82 3.08
N ARG A 63 -1.49 -16.70 4.09
CA ARG A 63 -1.88 -18.11 3.93
C ARG A 63 -3.31 -18.27 3.41
N ARG A 64 -4.22 -17.39 3.83
CA ARG A 64 -5.65 -17.45 3.47
C ARG A 64 -6.01 -16.57 2.28
N GLY A 65 -5.14 -15.65 1.88
CA GLY A 65 -5.42 -14.65 0.85
C GLY A 65 -6.53 -13.67 1.22
N ILE A 66 -6.61 -13.28 2.49
CA ILE A 66 -7.61 -12.34 2.99
C ILE A 66 -6.92 -11.16 3.68
N THR A 67 -7.59 -10.02 3.71
CA THR A 67 -7.17 -8.87 4.52
C THR A 67 -8.03 -8.81 5.78
N MET A 68 -7.43 -9.00 6.95
CA MET A 68 -8.10 -8.91 8.26
C MET A 68 -7.86 -7.54 8.91
N LYS A 69 -6.68 -6.96 8.73
CA LYS A 69 -6.30 -5.67 9.30
C LYS A 69 -6.00 -4.64 8.21
N SER A 70 -6.42 -3.42 8.46
CA SER A 70 -6.08 -2.29 7.60
C SER A 70 -4.65 -1.83 7.90
N THR A 71 -3.82 -1.85 6.86
CA THR A 71 -2.47 -1.28 6.87
C THR A 71 -2.45 -0.04 5.98
N ASN A 72 -1.68 0.98 6.34
CA ASN A 72 -1.52 2.19 5.54
C ASN A 72 -0.10 2.28 4.95
N ILE A 73 -0.03 2.91 3.79
CA ILE A 73 1.20 3.25 3.07
C ILE A 73 1.06 4.67 2.54
N SER A 74 2.19 5.35 2.38
CA SER A 74 2.25 6.66 1.72
C SER A 74 3.04 6.52 0.44
N LEU A 75 2.45 6.98 -0.66
CA LEU A 75 3.09 7.08 -1.97
C LEU A 75 3.51 8.54 -2.15
N TYR A 76 4.79 8.81 -2.40
CA TYR A 76 5.33 10.16 -2.52
C TYR A 76 6.45 10.24 -3.56
#